data_AF-A0A4Y9Q4W0-F1
#
_entry.id   AF-A0A4Y9Q4W0-F1
#
_cell.length_a   1.000
_cell.length_b   1.000
_cell.length_c   1.000
_cell.angle_alpha   90.00
_cell.angle_beta   90.00
_cell.angle_gamma   90.00
#
_symmetry.space_group_name_H-M   'P 1'
#
loop_
_entity.id
_entity.type
_entity.pdbx_description
1 polymer ?
#
loop_
_entity_poly.entity_id
_entity_poly.type
_entity_poly.pdbx_seq_one_letter_code
_entity_poly.pdbx_strand_id
1 'polypeptide(L)'
;MPGRQYGQPAGGPQQKSKIGLIALVTGIALLVIAGVVVLVLSLQSTVLDPAAVERDVAAQFQEREGVAVELDCAEEMAVDANATYECSGTTADGESVTLQIAIADEDTAAYTWTEP
;
A
#
# COMPACT_ATOMS: atom_id res chain seq x y z
N MET A 1 -36.34 71.26 -3.45
CA MET A 1 -36.52 70.21 -4.48
C MET A 1 -35.16 69.60 -4.80
N PRO A 2 -35.07 68.29 -5.07
CA PRO A 2 -33.99 67.41 -4.56
C PRO A 2 -32.96 66.98 -5.60
N GLY A 3 -31.83 66.44 -5.12
CA GLY A 3 -30.88 65.66 -5.93
C GLY A 3 -29.80 65.00 -5.06
N ARG A 4 -30.08 63.80 -4.53
CA ARG A 4 -29.06 62.84 -4.09
C ARG A 4 -28.75 61.93 -5.28
N GLN A 5 -27.47 61.71 -5.64
CA GLN A 5 -27.05 60.41 -6.14
C GLN A 5 -25.54 60.18 -6.05
N TYR A 6 -25.25 58.96 -5.60
CA TYR A 6 -23.98 58.30 -5.32
C TYR A 6 -22.96 58.31 -6.48
N GLY A 7 -21.68 58.49 -6.15
CA GLY A 7 -20.54 58.23 -7.01
C GLY A 7 -19.67 57.12 -6.43
N GLN A 8 -19.80 55.92 -7.00
CA GLN A 8 -18.94 54.74 -6.81
C GLN A 8 -17.49 55.08 -7.19
N PRO A 9 -16.45 54.75 -6.40
CA PRO A 9 -15.10 54.75 -6.93
C PRO A 9 -14.94 53.57 -7.90
N ALA A 10 -14.54 53.93 -9.12
CA ALA A 10 -14.43 53.12 -10.31
C ALA A 10 -13.53 51.88 -10.13
N GLY A 11 -13.96 50.78 -10.74
CA GLY A 11 -13.15 49.57 -10.89
C GLY A 11 -11.84 49.88 -11.63
N GLY A 12 -10.73 49.63 -10.96
CA GLY A 12 -9.42 49.57 -11.59
C GLY A 12 -9.32 48.35 -12.52
N PRO A 13 -8.47 48.41 -13.56
CA PRO A 13 -8.30 47.30 -14.50
C PRO A 13 -7.86 46.04 -13.76
N GLN A 14 -8.58 44.93 -13.99
CA GLN A 14 -8.20 43.63 -13.43
C GLN A 14 -6.84 43.22 -14.01
N GLN A 15 -5.80 43.35 -13.20
CA GLN A 15 -4.44 42.95 -13.57
C GLN A 15 -4.46 41.44 -13.79
N LYS A 16 -4.49 41.03 -15.06
CA LYS A 16 -4.74 39.66 -15.50
C LYS A 16 -3.80 38.69 -14.77
N SER A 17 -4.43 37.74 -14.11
CA SER A 17 -3.91 36.91 -13.02
C SER A 17 -2.72 36.03 -13.42
N LYS A 18 -1.50 36.59 -13.42
CA LYS A 18 -0.28 35.77 -13.46
C LYS A 18 -0.20 34.88 -12.21
N ILE A 19 -0.75 35.36 -11.09
CA ILE A 19 -0.82 34.63 -9.82
C ILE A 19 -1.73 33.41 -9.93
N GLY A 20 -2.91 33.54 -10.56
CA GLY A 20 -3.80 32.40 -10.80
C GLY A 20 -3.19 31.36 -11.74
N LEU A 21 -2.40 31.81 -12.73
CA LEU A 21 -1.73 30.92 -13.67
C LEU A 21 -0.57 30.14 -13.02
N ILE A 22 0.21 30.79 -12.14
CA ILE A 22 1.26 30.12 -11.35
C ILE A 22 0.65 29.14 -10.36
N ALA A 23 -0.43 29.52 -9.67
CA ALA A 23 -1.12 28.62 -8.73
C ALA A 23 -1.66 27.36 -9.43
N LEU A 24 -2.23 27.52 -10.64
CA LEU A 24 -2.68 26.40 -11.46
C LEU A 24 -1.52 25.49 -11.87
N VAL A 25 -0.43 26.05 -12.40
CA VAL A 25 0.74 25.27 -12.86
C VAL A 25 1.38 24.50 -11.70
N THR A 26 1.55 25.14 -10.55
CA THR A 26 2.08 24.47 -9.35
C THR A 26 1.15 23.37 -8.87
N GLY A 27 -0.17 23.60 -8.86
CA GLY A 27 -1.15 22.57 -8.51
C GLY A 27 -1.10 21.36 -9.44
N ILE A 28 -1.01 21.58 -10.75
CA ILE A 28 -0.87 20.51 -11.74
C ILE A 28 0.46 19.77 -11.55
N ALA A 29 1.56 20.49 -11.33
CA ALA A 29 2.87 19.87 -11.11
C ALA A 29 2.86 18.96 -9.86
N LEU A 30 2.25 19.39 -8.76
CA LEU A 30 2.10 18.56 -7.56
C LEU A 30 1.23 17.33 -7.81
N LEU A 31 0.14 17.46 -8.57
CA LEU A 31 -0.71 16.32 -8.96
C LEU A 31 0.05 15.30 -9.82
N VAL A 32 0.86 15.77 -10.77
CA VAL A 32 1.69 14.89 -11.61
C VAL A 32 2.72 14.16 -10.75
N ILE A 33 3.41 14.85 -9.84
CA ILE A 33 4.38 14.23 -8.94
C ILE A 33 3.71 13.17 -8.06
N ALA A 34 2.56 13.51 -7.45
CA ALA A 34 1.80 12.56 -6.65
C ALA A 34 1.36 11.33 -7.48
N GLY A 35 0.88 11.55 -8.71
CA GLY A 35 0.52 10.49 -9.63
C GLY A 35 1.70 9.59 -10.00
N VAL A 36 2.88 10.16 -10.26
CA VAL A 36 4.10 9.40 -10.55
C VAL A 36 4.56 8.60 -9.33
N VAL A 37 4.50 9.16 -8.11
CA VAL A 37 4.86 8.44 -6.89
C VAL A 37 3.91 7.26 -6.66
N VAL A 38 2.60 7.46 -6.77
CA VAL A 38 1.60 6.38 -6.66
C VAL A 38 1.82 5.33 -7.73
N LEU A 39 2.08 5.75 -8.98
CA LEU A 39 2.37 4.83 -10.08
C LEU A 39 3.65 4.03 -9.81
N VAL A 40 4.73 4.66 -9.36
CA VAL A 40 5.99 3.98 -9.04
C VAL A 40 5.82 3.01 -7.87
N LEU A 41 5.07 3.38 -6.83
CA LEU A 41 4.77 2.48 -5.72
C LEU A 41 3.88 1.31 -6.16
N SER A 42 2.93 1.54 -7.07
CA SER A 42 2.10 0.48 -7.66
C SER A 42 2.87 -0.42 -8.62
N LEU A 43 3.93 0.08 -9.26
CA LEU A 43 4.81 -0.69 -10.16
C LEU A 43 5.97 -1.38 -9.41
N GLN A 44 6.19 -1.08 -8.14
CA GLN A 44 7.06 -1.89 -7.30
C GLN A 44 6.28 -3.16 -7.01
N SER A 45 6.61 -4.25 -7.70
CA SER A 45 6.12 -5.58 -7.38
C SER A 45 6.44 -5.87 -5.92
N THR A 46 5.44 -5.74 -5.04
CA THR A 46 5.61 -6.08 -3.64
C THR A 46 5.69 -7.60 -3.58
N VAL A 47 6.87 -8.11 -3.31
CA VAL A 47 7.10 -9.54 -3.04
C VAL A 47 7.27 -9.66 -1.53
N LEU A 48 6.55 -10.58 -0.88
CA LEU A 48 6.82 -10.93 0.52
C LEU A 48 8.19 -11.58 0.59
N ASP A 49 8.98 -11.19 1.59
CA ASP A 49 10.21 -11.90 1.94
C ASP A 49 9.83 -13.29 2.51
N PRO A 50 10.08 -14.40 1.79
CA PRO A 50 9.68 -15.73 2.23
C PRO A 50 10.32 -16.09 3.57
N ALA A 51 11.58 -15.71 3.78
CA ALA A 51 12.28 -15.99 5.03
C ALA A 51 11.67 -15.21 6.20
N ALA A 52 11.10 -14.03 5.97
CA ALA A 52 10.37 -13.29 7.00
C ALA A 52 9.05 -13.99 7.37
N VAL A 53 8.31 -14.47 6.37
CA VAL A 53 7.05 -15.23 6.57
C VAL A 53 7.30 -16.55 7.27
N GLU A 54 8.31 -17.32 6.85
CA GLU A 54 8.70 -18.58 7.50
C GLU A 54 8.98 -18.39 8.98
N ARG A 55 9.78 -17.36 9.33
CA ARG A 55 10.12 -17.06 10.72
C ARG A 55 8.91 -16.63 11.55
N ASP A 56 8.05 -15.80 10.98
CA ASP A 56 6.84 -15.31 11.66
C ASP A 56 5.83 -16.45 11.87
N VAL A 57 5.53 -17.22 10.82
CA VAL A 57 4.60 -18.35 10.88
C VAL A 57 5.15 -19.46 11.80
N ALA A 58 6.46 -19.76 11.76
CA ALA A 58 7.06 -20.73 12.67
C ALA A 58 6.95 -20.30 14.14
N ALA A 59 7.17 -19.01 14.43
CA ALA A 59 6.99 -18.47 15.78
C ALA A 59 5.52 -18.58 16.23
N GLN A 60 4.58 -18.19 15.37
CA GLN A 60 3.15 -18.28 15.67
C GLN A 60 2.68 -19.73 15.85
N PHE A 61 3.18 -20.66 15.03
CA PHE A 61 2.89 -22.09 15.16
C PHE A 61 3.40 -22.63 16.50
N GLN A 62 4.63 -22.27 16.90
CA GLN A 62 5.17 -22.65 18.21
C GLN A 62 4.36 -22.06 19.37
N GLU A 63 3.92 -20.81 19.27
CA GLU A 63 3.07 -20.20 20.29
C GLU A 63 1.71 -20.88 20.42
N ARG A 64 1.14 -21.37 19.31
CA ARG A 64 -0.19 -21.99 19.26
C ARG A 64 -0.18 -23.48 19.61
N GLU A 65 0.73 -24.23 19.00
CA GLU A 65 0.80 -25.70 19.08
C GLU A 65 1.85 -26.17 20.11
N GLY A 66 2.75 -25.28 20.56
CA GLY A 66 3.80 -25.60 21.54
C GLY A 66 5.02 -26.32 20.95
N VAL A 67 5.05 -26.52 19.62
CA VAL A 67 6.10 -27.26 18.91
C VAL A 67 6.75 -26.36 17.86
N ALA A 68 8.09 -26.40 17.76
CA ALA A 68 8.81 -25.66 16.73
C ALA A 68 8.66 -26.33 15.36
N VAL A 69 8.57 -25.53 14.30
CA VAL A 69 8.48 -26.00 12.93
C VAL A 69 9.49 -25.26 12.06
N GLU A 70 10.15 -25.99 11.16
CA GLU A 70 10.96 -25.41 10.08
C GLU A 70 10.11 -25.43 8.81
N LEU A 71 9.89 -24.27 8.20
CA LEU A 71 9.06 -24.09 7.00
C LEU A 71 9.93 -23.70 5.81
N ASP A 72 9.53 -24.17 4.64
CA ASP A 72 10.06 -23.84 3.32
C ASP A 72 8.87 -23.32 2.49
N CYS A 73 8.84 -22.00 2.30
CA CYS A 73 7.85 -21.32 1.48
C CYS A 73 8.40 -21.11 0.06
N ALA A 74 7.53 -21.20 -0.95
CA ALA A 74 7.94 -20.97 -2.34
C ALA A 74 8.72 -19.64 -2.52
N GLU A 75 9.78 -19.67 -3.34
CA GLU A 75 10.80 -18.61 -3.44
C GLU A 75 10.26 -17.22 -3.85
N GLU A 76 9.12 -17.16 -4.55
CA GLU A 76 8.50 -15.90 -5.00
C GLU A 76 7.03 -15.82 -4.58
N MET A 77 6.76 -15.06 -3.52
CA MET A 77 5.40 -14.77 -3.04
C MET A 77 5.00 -13.34 -3.41
N ALA A 78 4.46 -13.16 -4.61
CA ALA A 78 3.93 -11.87 -5.05
C ALA A 78 2.69 -11.46 -4.23
N VAL A 79 2.60 -10.18 -3.90
CA VAL A 79 1.43 -9.59 -3.26
C VAL A 79 0.40 -9.28 -4.33
N ASP A 80 -0.28 -10.33 -4.77
CA ASP A 80 -1.43 -10.21 -5.67
C ASP A 80 -2.73 -10.46 -4.88
N ALA A 81 -3.78 -9.75 -5.26
CA ALA A 81 -5.10 -9.92 -4.65
C ALA A 81 -5.59 -11.36 -4.78
N ASN A 82 -5.91 -12.00 -3.65
CA ASN A 82 -6.31 -13.41 -3.56
C ASN A 82 -5.21 -14.41 -3.95
N ALA A 83 -3.94 -14.01 -3.94
CA ALA A 83 -2.85 -14.96 -4.07
C ALA A 83 -2.80 -15.90 -2.87
N THR A 84 -2.52 -17.16 -3.16
CA THR A 84 -2.40 -18.22 -2.17
C THR A 84 -1.13 -19.01 -2.44
N TYR A 85 -0.32 -19.19 -1.41
CA TYR A 85 0.95 -19.88 -1.45
C TYR A 85 0.94 -21.05 -0.46
N GLU A 86 1.65 -22.12 -0.79
CA GLU A 86 1.82 -23.26 0.11
C GLU A 86 3.25 -23.24 0.65
N CYS A 87 3.38 -23.40 1.97
CA CYS A 87 4.62 -23.59 2.67
C CYS A 87 4.62 -25.00 3.27
N SER A 88 5.67 -25.76 2.97
CA SER A 88 5.83 -27.11 3.51
C SER A 88 6.87 -27.09 4.62
N GLY A 89 6.69 -27.87 5.67
CA GLY A 89 7.63 -27.86 6.79
C GLY A 89 7.71 -29.17 7.54
N THR A 90 8.64 -29.23 8.48
CA THR A 90 8.81 -30.36 9.40
C THR A 90 8.87 -29.85 10.83
N THR A 91 8.08 -30.44 11.72
CA THR A 91 8.12 -30.12 13.15
C THR A 91 9.40 -30.67 13.79
N ALA A 92 9.76 -30.15 14.96
CA ALA A 92 10.87 -30.67 15.76
C ALA A 92 10.70 -32.15 16.16
N ASP A 93 9.45 -32.64 16.16
CA ASP A 93 9.10 -34.03 16.43
C ASP A 93 9.18 -34.93 15.17
N GLY A 94 9.48 -34.34 14.00
CA GLY A 94 9.66 -35.05 12.74
C GLY A 94 8.38 -35.25 11.93
N GLU A 95 7.31 -34.52 12.24
CA GLU A 95 6.05 -34.59 11.50
C GLU A 95 6.04 -33.57 10.35
N SER A 96 5.60 -34.00 9.17
CA SER A 96 5.46 -33.11 8.01
C SER A 96 4.18 -32.28 8.14
N VAL A 97 4.30 -30.97 7.93
CA VAL A 97 3.17 -30.04 7.96
C VAL A 97 3.07 -29.31 6.62
N THR A 98 1.86 -28.88 6.27
CA THR A 98 1.64 -28.01 5.12
C THR A 98 0.76 -26.85 5.57
N LEU A 99 1.24 -25.63 5.36
CA LEU A 99 0.53 -24.40 5.72
C LEU A 99 0.23 -23.64 4.44
N GLN A 100 -0.94 -23.03 4.39
CA GLN A 100 -1.38 -22.22 3.27
C GLN A 100 -1.38 -20.75 3.68
N ILE A 101 -0.66 -19.91 2.94
CA ILE A 101 -0.59 -18.45 3.12
C ILE A 101 -1.53 -17.79 2.11
N ALA A 102 -2.48 -16.98 2.57
CA ALA A 102 -3.38 -16.20 1.72
C ALA A 102 -3.16 -14.71 1.93
N ILE A 103 -2.94 -13.98 0.84
CA ILE A 103 -2.80 -12.51 0.86
C ILE A 103 -4.17 -11.89 1.18
N ALA A 104 -4.23 -11.13 2.27
CA ALA A 104 -5.45 -10.48 2.76
C ALA A 104 -5.60 -9.04 2.23
N ASP A 105 -4.49 -8.33 2.02
CA ASP A 105 -4.49 -6.94 1.55
C ASP A 105 -3.21 -6.65 0.74
N GLU A 106 -3.40 -6.19 -0.50
CA GLU A 106 -2.30 -5.96 -1.45
C GLU A 106 -1.53 -4.65 -1.19
N ASP A 107 -2.20 -3.64 -0.63
CA ASP A 107 -1.62 -2.32 -0.35
C ASP A 107 -0.69 -2.34 0.87
N THR A 108 -1.00 -3.18 1.86
CA THR A 108 -0.24 -3.32 3.11
C THR A 108 0.59 -4.59 3.18
N ALA A 109 0.47 -5.48 2.20
CA ALA A 109 1.08 -6.81 2.19
C ALA A 109 0.65 -7.69 3.39
N ALA A 110 -0.57 -7.48 3.90
CA ALA A 110 -1.09 -8.30 4.98
C ALA A 110 -1.45 -9.70 4.48
N TYR A 111 -1.16 -10.73 5.28
CA TYR A 111 -1.48 -12.12 4.97
C TYR A 111 -2.08 -12.86 6.16
N THR A 112 -2.72 -13.98 5.87
CA THR A 112 -3.23 -14.94 6.86
C THR A 112 -2.72 -16.33 6.51
N TRP A 113 -2.68 -17.24 7.48
CA TRP A 113 -2.28 -18.62 7.25
C TRP A 113 -3.23 -19.62 7.88
N THR A 114 -3.42 -20.76 7.21
CA THR A 114 -4.29 -21.86 7.64
C THR A 114 -3.68 -23.21 7.34
N GLU A 115 -4.03 -24.22 8.15
CA GLU A 115 -3.84 -25.62 7.82
C GLU A 115 -4.97 -26.06 6.87
N PRO A 116 -4.67 -26.76 5.75
CA PRO A 116 -5.66 -27.23 4.77
C PRO A 116 -6.55 -28.37 5.29
#